data_AF-A0A920W1U0-F1
#
_entry.id   AF-A0A920W1U0-F1
#
_cell.length_a   1.000
_cell.length_b   1.000
_cell.length_c   1.000
_cell.angle_alpha   90.00
_cell.angle_beta   90.00
_cell.angle_gamma   90.00
#
_symmetry.space_group_name_H-M   'P 1'
#
loop_
_entity.id
_entity.type
_entity.pdbx_description
1 polymer ?
#
loop_
_entity_poly.entity_id
_entity_poly.type
_entity_poly.pdbx_seq_one_letter_code
_entity_poly.pdbx_strand_id
1 'polypeptide(L)'
;MFSGLYPISGDDYEDLRDSLKKLTLNDASFSYEAETSTALGFGFRCGFLGLLHMEIIRERIEREYKVDLLTTAPTVIYKVITTDGKTIMIDNPTKLKEQKNIDHLEEPYVMGTIIVPEKYIGVIMALVRDRRGIQKKNGIP
;
A
#
# COMPACT_ATOMS: atom_id res chain seq x y z
N MET A 1 2.42 1.89 3.00
CA MET A 1 1.63 0.97 2.14
C MET A 1 2.30 0.80 0.80
N PHE A 2 2.02 -0.28 0.08
CA PHE A 2 2.65 -0.57 -1.21
C PHE A 2 1.61 -0.80 -2.30
N SER A 3 1.93 -0.42 -3.53
CA SER A 3 1.14 -0.74 -4.72
C SER A 3 2.07 -0.91 -5.92
N GLY A 4 1.70 -1.82 -6.83
CA GLY A 4 2.29 -1.87 -8.16
C GLY A 4 1.76 -0.73 -9.04
N LEU A 5 2.67 -0.08 -9.76
CA LEU A 5 2.42 0.88 -10.83
C LEU A 5 2.92 0.27 -12.15
N TYR A 6 2.04 0.15 -13.13
CA TYR A 6 2.35 -0.41 -14.44
C TYR A 6 1.92 0.58 -15.53
N PRO A 7 2.73 0.83 -16.55
CA PRO A 7 2.30 1.66 -17.66
C PRO A 7 1.24 0.90 -18.49
N ILE A 8 0.30 1.63 -19.09
CA ILE A 8 -0.67 1.02 -20.01
C ILE A 8 0.03 0.55 -21.31
N SER A 9 0.98 1.34 -21.80
CA SER A 9 1.83 0.98 -22.94
C SER A 9 3.17 0.45 -22.47
N GLY A 10 3.64 -0.65 -23.07
CA GLY A 10 4.98 -1.19 -22.76
C GLY A 10 6.12 -0.25 -23.14
N ASP A 11 5.89 0.65 -24.10
CA ASP A 11 6.88 1.63 -24.57
C ASP A 11 7.17 2.70 -23.49
N ASP A 12 6.21 2.97 -22.59
CA ASP A 12 6.33 4.00 -21.55
C ASP A 12 7.07 3.49 -20.29
N TYR A 13 7.59 2.26 -20.30
CA TYR A 13 8.27 1.70 -19.13
C TYR A 13 9.52 2.50 -18.72
N GLU A 14 10.34 2.94 -19.67
CA GLU A 14 11.51 3.77 -19.37
C GLU A 14 11.11 5.18 -18.94
N ASP A 15 10.06 5.75 -19.56
CA ASP A 15 9.51 7.05 -19.14
C ASP A 15 8.95 7.00 -17.71
N LEU A 16 8.27 5.91 -17.36
CA LEU A 16 7.83 5.64 -15.99
C LEU A 16 9.03 5.57 -15.05
N ARG A 17 10.06 4.78 -15.39
CA ARG A 17 11.27 4.64 -14.57
C ARG A 17 11.94 5.98 -14.30
N ASP A 18 12.06 6.82 -15.34
CA ASP A 18 12.68 8.13 -15.24
C ASP A 18 11.85 9.12 -14.43
N SER A 19 10.52 9.07 -14.57
CA SER A 19 9.60 9.88 -13.75
C SER A 19 9.70 9.52 -12.27
N LEU A 20 9.74 8.22 -11.93
CA LEU A 20 9.88 7.72 -10.57
C LEU A 20 11.22 8.16 -9.96
N LYS A 21 12.31 8.07 -10.73
CA LYS A 21 13.63 8.53 -10.31
C LYS A 21 13.63 10.02 -9.98
N LYS A 22 12.99 10.85 -10.80
CA LYS A 22 12.84 12.30 -10.55
C LYS A 22 11.97 12.59 -9.33
N LEU A 23 10.94 11.79 -9.08
CA LEU A 23 10.08 11.93 -7.91
C LEU A 23 10.81 11.61 -6.60
N THR A 24 11.59 10.53 -6.56
CA THR A 24 12.38 10.15 -5.37
C THR A 24 13.41 11.21 -4.97
N LEU A 25 13.88 12.06 -5.90
CA LEU A 25 14.76 13.19 -5.56
C LEU A 25 14.04 14.27 -4.74
N ASN A 26 12.73 14.41 -4.91
CA ASN A 26 11.93 15.43 -4.24
C ASN A 26 11.16 14.87 -3.02
N ASP A 27 10.88 13.57 -3.01
CA ASP A 27 10.14 12.91 -1.94
C ASP A 27 10.94 11.77 -1.32
N ALA A 28 11.52 12.04 -0.14
CA ALA A 28 12.32 11.06 0.60
C ALA A 28 11.49 9.92 1.21
N SER A 29 10.17 10.05 1.28
CA SER A 29 9.27 9.02 1.80
C SER A 29 8.82 8.02 0.73
N PHE A 30 9.03 8.37 -0.54
CA PHE A 30 8.71 7.54 -1.68
C PHE A 30 9.83 6.54 -1.99
N SER A 31 9.47 5.27 -2.14
CA SER A 31 10.40 4.21 -2.55
C SER A 31 9.81 3.40 -3.71
N TYR A 32 10.67 2.82 -4.54
CA TYR A 32 10.23 1.95 -5.62
C TYR A 32 11.27 0.86 -5.93
N GLU A 33 10.80 -0.32 -6.31
CA GLU A 33 11.61 -1.43 -6.82
C GLU A 33 11.00 -1.95 -8.13
N ALA A 34 11.83 -2.41 -9.07
CA ALA A 34 11.33 -2.98 -10.32
C ALA A 34 10.59 -4.30 -10.03
N GLU A 35 9.43 -4.48 -10.64
CA GLU A 35 8.58 -5.65 -10.45
C GLU A 35 8.02 -6.13 -11.79
N THR A 36 7.93 -7.45 -11.97
CA THR A 36 7.29 -8.03 -13.15
C THR A 36 6.04 -8.78 -12.73
N SER A 37 4.91 -8.38 -13.31
CA SER A 37 3.63 -9.04 -13.15
C SER A 37 3.38 -9.99 -14.31
N THR A 38 2.83 -11.16 -14.01
CA THR A 38 2.41 -12.13 -15.04
C THR A 38 1.26 -11.61 -15.91
N ALA A 39 0.43 -10.71 -15.37
CA ALA A 39 -0.74 -10.16 -16.07
C ALA A 39 -0.49 -8.75 -16.64
N LEU A 40 0.29 -7.93 -15.95
CA LEU A 40 0.49 -6.51 -16.28
C LEU A 40 1.86 -6.22 -16.90
N GLY A 41 2.74 -7.21 -17.01
CA GLY A 41 4.07 -7.04 -17.57
C GLY A 41 5.02 -6.29 -16.63
N PHE A 42 5.88 -5.46 -17.21
CA PHE A 42 6.91 -4.73 -16.48
C PHE A 42 6.33 -3.49 -15.79
N GLY A 43 6.68 -3.31 -14.51
CA GLY A 43 6.30 -2.13 -13.75
C GLY A 43 7.16 -1.97 -12.50
N PHE A 44 6.61 -1.25 -11.54
CA PHE A 44 7.31 -0.91 -10.30
C PHE A 44 6.44 -1.16 -9.10
N ARG A 45 7.02 -1.78 -8.08
CA ARG A 45 6.43 -1.87 -6.75
C ARG A 45 6.81 -0.62 -5.97
N CYS A 46 5.84 0.20 -5.65
CA CYS A 46 6.05 1.50 -5.03
C CYS A 46 5.56 1.54 -3.59
N GLY A 47 6.34 2.16 -2.70
CA GLY A 47 6.04 2.40 -1.29
C GLY A 47 5.59 3.83 -1.04
N PHE A 48 4.50 3.97 -0.27
CA PHE A 48 3.83 5.24 0.02
C PHE A 48 3.51 5.38 1.52
N LEU A 49 3.42 6.62 2.01
CA LEU A 49 2.94 6.93 3.36
C LEU A 49 1.46 6.57 3.59
N GLY A 50 0.63 6.62 2.55
CA GLY A 50 -0.81 6.41 2.66
C GLY A 50 -1.51 6.50 1.30
N LEU A 51 -2.85 6.35 1.32
CA LEU A 51 -3.67 6.34 0.10
C LEU A 51 -3.57 7.66 -0.65
N LEU A 52 -3.70 8.78 0.07
CA LEU A 52 -3.58 10.11 -0.53
C LEU A 52 -2.20 10.35 -1.15
N HIS A 53 -1.14 9.89 -0.50
CA HIS A 53 0.22 10.01 -1.04
C HIS A 53 0.37 9.26 -2.37
N MET A 54 -0.23 8.06 -2.46
CA MET A 54 -0.28 7.29 -3.69
C MET A 54 -1.07 8.00 -4.79
N GLU A 55 -2.24 8.56 -4.47
CA GLU A 55 -3.07 9.30 -5.43
C GLU A 55 -2.33 10.52 -6.00
N ILE A 56 -1.69 11.31 -5.13
CA ILE A 56 -0.91 12.49 -5.54
C ILE A 56 0.23 12.09 -6.47
N ILE A 57 1.00 11.05 -6.13
CA ILE A 57 2.11 10.59 -6.97
C ILE A 57 1.60 10.09 -8.32
N ARG A 58 0.54 9.29 -8.33
CA ARG A 58 -0.07 8.79 -9.58
C ARG A 58 -0.51 9.93 -10.48
N GLU A 59 -1.31 10.86 -9.95
CA GLU A 59 -1.83 12.02 -10.70
C GLU A 59 -0.69 12.90 -11.23
N ARG A 60 0.39 13.04 -10.44
CA ARG A 60 1.58 13.77 -10.83
C ARG A 60 2.32 13.10 -12.00
N ILE A 61 2.44 11.77 -11.99
CA ILE A 61 3.03 11.02 -13.11
C ILE A 61 2.21 11.20 -14.38
N GLU A 62 0.89 10.97 -14.30
CA GLU A 62 -0.03 11.10 -15.43
C GLU A 62 -0.02 12.52 -16.02
N ARG A 63 0.04 13.57 -15.18
CA ARG A 63 0.00 14.97 -15.64
C ARG A 63 1.34 15.55 -16.06
N GLU A 64 2.39 15.38 -15.26
CA GLU A 64 3.68 16.02 -15.51
C GLU A 64 4.50 15.23 -16.55
N TYR A 65 4.36 13.90 -16.58
CA TYR A 65 5.19 13.02 -17.39
C TYR A 65 4.41 12.34 -18.53
N LYS A 66 3.08 12.50 -18.57
CA LYS A 66 2.20 11.96 -19.61
C LYS A 66 2.28 10.44 -19.77
N VAL A 67 2.53 9.74 -18.66
CA VAL A 67 2.54 8.28 -18.60
C VAL A 67 1.23 7.82 -17.97
N ASP A 68 0.40 7.11 -18.73
CA ASP A 68 -0.85 6.55 -18.22
C ASP A 68 -0.58 5.26 -17.43
N LEU A 69 -1.19 5.16 -16.24
CA LEU A 69 -0.86 4.11 -15.26
C LEU A 69 -2.04 3.22 -14.90
N LEU A 70 -1.75 1.93 -14.76
CA LEU A 70 -2.55 0.96 -14.02
C LEU A 70 -1.95 0.75 -12.63
N THR A 71 -2.81 0.81 -11.61
CA THR A 71 -2.42 0.59 -10.22
C THR A 71 -3.07 -0.67 -9.67
N THR A 72 -2.31 -1.51 -8.96
CA THR A 72 -2.89 -2.65 -8.24
C THR A 72 -3.60 -2.20 -6.96
N ALA A 73 -4.40 -3.08 -6.36
CA ALA A 73 -4.91 -2.84 -5.02
C ALA A 73 -3.74 -2.62 -4.02
N PRO A 74 -3.80 -1.58 -3.18
CA PRO A 74 -2.74 -1.32 -2.23
C PRO A 74 -2.70 -2.39 -1.13
N THR A 75 -1.50 -2.76 -0.72
CA THR A 75 -1.27 -3.72 0.36
C THR A 75 -0.45 -3.10 1.49
N VAL A 76 -0.48 -3.75 2.64
CA VAL A 76 0.34 -3.43 3.81
C VAL A 76 1.48 -4.44 3.94
N ILE A 77 2.51 -4.08 4.71
CA ILE A 77 3.56 -5.03 5.07
C ILE A 77 3.02 -5.97 6.14
N TYR A 78 3.06 -7.27 5.87
CA TYR A 78 2.79 -8.31 6.86
C TYR A 78 4.09 -8.74 7.52
N LYS A 79 4.02 -9.07 8.81
CA LYS A 79 5.10 -9.76 9.50
C LYS A 79 4.76 -11.25 9.56
N VAL A 80 5.63 -12.08 8.99
CA VAL A 80 5.51 -13.53 9.03
C VAL A 80 6.49 -14.07 10.04
N ILE A 81 5.96 -14.82 11.00
CA ILE A 81 6.74 -15.47 12.06
C ILE A 81 6.79 -16.95 11.72
N THR A 82 8.00 -17.45 11.51
CA THR A 82 8.23 -18.84 11.13
C THR A 82 8.36 -19.74 12.35
N THR A 83 8.16 -21.04 12.16
CA THR A 83 8.25 -22.04 13.24
C THR A 83 9.66 -22.14 13.86
N ASP A 84 10.70 -21.66 13.16
CA ASP A 84 12.07 -21.52 13.67
C ASP A 84 12.32 -20.18 14.40
N GLY A 85 11.28 -19.37 14.63
CA GLY A 85 11.34 -18.10 15.35
C GLY A 85 11.85 -16.91 14.56
N LYS A 86 12.10 -17.06 13.24
CA LYS A 86 12.52 -15.93 12.40
C LYS A 86 11.33 -15.05 12.04
N THR A 87 11.63 -13.77 11.88
CA THR A 87 10.66 -12.76 11.46
C THR A 87 10.99 -12.30 10.04
N ILE A 88 10.02 -12.41 9.13
CA ILE A 88 10.15 -12.00 7.73
C ILE A 88 9.10 -10.93 7.45
N MET A 89 9.52 -9.79 6.91
CA MET A 89 8.61 -8.73 6.48
C MET A 89 8.26 -8.95 5.01
N ILE A 90 6.96 -9.01 4.71
CA ILE A 90 6.45 -9.31 3.37
C ILE A 90 5.56 -8.17 2.91
N ASP A 91 5.97 -7.51 1.84
CA ASP A 91 5.27 -6.41 1.18
C ASP A 91 4.42 -6.88 -0.01
N ASN A 92 4.81 -7.98 -0.67
CA ASN A 92 4.07 -8.62 -1.77
C ASN A 92 3.64 -10.05 -1.37
N PRO A 93 2.33 -10.39 -1.46
CA PRO A 93 1.82 -11.73 -1.16
C PRO A 93 2.56 -12.88 -1.88
N THR A 94 3.09 -12.63 -3.08
CA THR A 94 3.84 -13.60 -3.89
C THR A 94 5.17 -14.00 -3.24
N LYS A 95 5.75 -13.15 -2.38
CA LYS A 95 6.98 -13.44 -1.63
C LYS A 95 6.73 -14.38 -0.44
N LEU A 96 5.48 -14.72 -0.12
CA LEU A 96 5.12 -15.69 0.91
C LEU A 96 5.53 -17.10 0.46
N LYS A 97 6.69 -17.57 0.93
CA LYS A 97 7.20 -18.93 0.68
C LYS A 97 6.39 -19.99 1.44
N GLU A 98 6.63 -21.25 1.11
CA GLU A 98 5.90 -22.44 1.59
C GLU A 98 5.31 -22.32 3.01
N GLN A 99 4.00 -22.50 3.11
CA GLN A 99 3.22 -22.36 4.34
C GLN A 99 3.61 -23.34 5.46
N LYS A 100 4.40 -24.38 5.14
CA LYS A 100 4.77 -25.44 6.10
C LYS A 100 5.61 -24.95 7.29
N ASN A 101 6.30 -23.82 7.14
CA ASN A 101 7.17 -23.28 8.19
C ASN A 101 6.65 -21.96 8.78
N ILE A 102 5.35 -21.67 8.64
CA ILE A 102 4.74 -20.46 9.21
C ILE A 102 4.04 -20.82 10.51
N ASP A 103 4.39 -20.12 11.59
CA ASP A 103 3.68 -20.23 12.87
C ASP A 103 2.45 -19.33 12.87
N HIS A 104 2.63 -18.02 12.65
CA HIS A 104 1.55 -17.07 12.49
C HIS A 104 1.95 -15.84 11.66
N LEU A 105 0.95 -15.06 11.26
CA LEU A 105 1.13 -13.79 10.55
C LEU A 105 0.56 -12.66 11.40
N GLU A 106 1.29 -11.55 11.47
CA GLU A 106 0.80 -10.30 12.05
C GLU A 106 0.53 -9.29 10.93
N GLU A 107 -0.65 -8.68 11.00
CA GLU A 107 -1.01 -7.54 10.16
C GLU A 107 -0.90 -6.23 10.97
N PRO A 108 -0.58 -5.09 10.33
CA PRO A 108 -0.49 -3.82 11.03
C PRO A 108 -1.89 -3.30 11.40
N TYR A 109 -2.07 -2.98 12.68
CA TYR A 109 -3.24 -2.26 13.18
C TYR A 109 -2.92 -0.78 13.40
N VAL A 110 -3.90 0.09 13.17
CA VAL A 110 -3.80 1.53 13.44
C VAL A 110 -4.80 1.94 14.51
N MET A 111 -4.38 2.82 15.41
CA MET A 111 -5.28 3.52 16.33
C MET A 111 -5.74 4.81 15.65
N GLY A 112 -7.00 4.88 15.25
CA GLY A 112 -7.61 6.07 14.67
C GLY A 112 -8.53 6.78 15.65
N THR A 113 -8.55 8.11 15.60
CA THR A 113 -9.57 8.93 16.30
C THR A 113 -10.52 9.48 15.26
N ILE A 114 -11.82 9.25 15.45
CA ILE A 114 -12.87 9.71 14.54
C ILE A 114 -13.73 10.75 15.27
N ILE A 115 -13.79 11.97 14.72
CA ILE A 115 -14.61 13.06 15.24
C ILE A 115 -15.79 13.24 14.29
N VAL A 116 -17.01 13.01 14.79
CA VAL A 116 -18.24 13.14 14.00
C VAL A 116 -19.36 13.73 14.84
N PRO A 117 -20.33 14.42 14.21
CA PRO A 117 -21.57 14.83 14.88
C PRO A 117 -22.32 13.64 15.49
N GLU A 118 -23.00 13.87 16.62
CA GLU A 118 -23.69 12.82 17.39
C GLU A 118 -24.64 11.96 16.54
N LYS A 119 -25.38 12.59 15.63
CA LYS A 119 -26.31 11.90 14.71
C LYS A 119 -25.68 10.81 13.85
N TYR A 120 -24.35 10.81 13.66
CA TYR A 120 -23.64 9.83 12.83
C TYR A 120 -22.90 8.76 13.63
N ILE A 121 -22.85 8.85 14.96
CA ILE A 121 -22.08 7.91 15.80
C ILE A 121 -22.46 6.46 15.51
N GLY A 122 -23.76 6.14 15.47
CA GLY A 122 -24.22 4.77 15.24
C GLY A 122 -23.80 4.20 13.89
N VAL A 123 -23.91 4.99 12.81
CA VAL A 123 -23.53 4.59 11.45
C VAL A 123 -22.01 4.38 11.35
N ILE A 124 -21.24 5.28 11.95
CA ILE A 124 -19.77 5.18 11.96
C ILE A 124 -19.31 3.98 12.78
N MET A 125 -19.92 3.72 13.92
CA MET A 125 -19.61 2.54 14.73
C MET A 125 -19.91 1.23 13.99
N ALA A 126 -21.02 1.16 13.26
CA ALA A 126 -21.33 0.01 12.41
C ALA A 126 -20.25 -0.17 11.33
N LEU A 127 -19.90 0.91 10.62
CA LEU A 127 -18.85 0.90 9.60
C LEU A 127 -17.49 0.43 10.16
N VAL A 128 -17.09 0.90 11.34
CA VAL A 128 -15.82 0.50 11.98
C VAL A 128 -15.83 -0.99 12.32
N ARG A 129 -16.94 -1.53 12.85
CA ARG A 129 -17.06 -2.96 13.14
C ARG A 129 -17.00 -3.83 11.89
N ASP A 130 -17.66 -3.41 10.81
CA ASP A 130 -17.62 -4.11 9.52
C ASP A 130 -16.20 -4.18 8.95
N ARG A 131 -15.33 -3.23 9.32
CA ARG A 131 -13.90 -3.20 8.97
C ARG A 131 -13.00 -3.88 10.00
N ARG A 132 -13.53 -4.72 10.90
CA ARG A 132 -12.80 -5.41 12.00
C ARG A 132 -12.21 -4.46 13.05
N GLY A 133 -12.68 -3.21 13.10
CA GLY A 133 -12.23 -2.23 14.08
C GLY A 133 -12.78 -2.54 15.47
N ILE A 134 -11.90 -2.44 16.48
CA ILE A 134 -12.26 -2.64 17.88
C ILE A 134 -12.25 -1.29 18.59
N GLN A 135 -13.38 -0.91 19.16
CA GLN A 135 -13.46 0.30 19.95
C GLN A 135 -12.64 0.19 21.25
N LYS A 136 -11.76 1.16 21.50
CA LYS A 136 -10.88 1.16 22.68
C LYS A 136 -11.28 2.18 23.77
N LYS A 137 -11.82 3.34 23.39
CA LYS A 137 -12.29 4.38 24.32
C LYS A 137 -13.58 5.05 23.82
N ASN A 138 -14.41 5.47 24.77
CA ASN A 138 -15.54 6.37 24.57
C ASN A 138 -15.24 7.64 25.38
N GLY A 139 -15.17 8.80 24.74
CA GLY A 139 -14.93 10.08 25.41
C GLY A 139 -14.03 11.01 24.60
N ILE A 140 -14.32 12.31 24.68
CA ILE A 140 -13.44 13.40 24.22
C ILE A 140 -12.12 13.27 25.01
N PRO A 141 -10.94 13.55 24.40
CA PRO A 141 -9.67 13.61 25.13
C PRO A 141 -9.72 14.47 26.40
#